data_AF-A0A5E4LTB9-F1
#
_entry.id   AF-A0A5E4LTB9-F1
#
_cell.length_a   1.000
_cell.length_b   1.000
_cell.length_c   1.000
_cell.angle_alpha   90.00
_cell.angle_beta   90.00
_cell.angle_gamma   90.00
#
_symmetry.space_group_name_H-M   'P 1'
#
loop_
_entity.id
_entity.type
_entity.pdbx_description
1 polymer ?
#
loop_
_entity_poly.entity_id
_entity_poly.type
_entity_poly.pdbx_seq_one_letter_code
_entity_poly.pdbx_strand_id
1 'polypeptide(L)'
;MRKLGVDTTPEQSIITGFNGLILGFAKQNNIEGIGLYGELNDPKVPQYRSAKSIIKTLEKLTYQKFGNTAELDMMAEAVEDKVHTKGTLDI
;
A
#
# COMPACT_ATOMS: atom_id res chain seq x y z
N MET A 1 6.38 11.46 10.52
CA MET A 1 5.38 10.66 9.78
C MET A 1 4.15 11.46 9.35
N ARG A 2 3.37 12.10 10.22
CA ARG A 2 2.19 12.90 9.81
C ARG A 2 2.44 13.97 8.73
N LYS A 3 3.59 14.67 8.76
CA LYS A 3 3.98 15.63 7.70
C LYS A 3 4.16 15.00 6.31
N LEU A 4 4.32 13.68 6.23
CA LEU A 4 4.43 12.93 4.97
C LEU A 4 3.07 12.40 4.47
N GLY A 5 2.00 12.58 5.26
CA GLY A 5 0.68 12.00 5.01
C GLY A 5 0.58 10.52 5.42
N VAL A 6 1.40 10.10 6.39
CA VAL A 6 1.43 8.72 6.89
C VAL A 6 1.01 8.71 8.35
N ASP A 7 0.01 7.90 8.64
CA ASP A 7 -0.40 7.57 10.00
C ASP A 7 0.35 6.33 10.49
N THR A 8 0.77 6.38 11.76
CA THR A 8 1.37 5.23 12.42
C THR A 8 0.25 4.34 12.94
N THR A 9 0.38 3.03 12.75
CA THR A 9 -0.60 2.06 13.22
C THR A 9 -0.88 2.26 14.72
N PRO A 10 -2.14 2.51 15.13
CA PRO A 10 -2.49 2.71 16.53
C PRO A 10 -2.47 1.37 17.27
N GLU A 11 -1.69 1.29 18.35
CA GLU A 11 -1.53 0.11 19.23
C GLU A 11 -1.27 -1.25 18.53
N GLN A 12 -1.27 -2.35 19.31
CA GLN A 12 -0.80 -3.68 18.89
C GLN A 12 -1.47 -4.16 17.60
N SER A 13 -0.75 -4.05 16.49
CA SER A 13 -1.17 -4.52 15.18
C SER A 13 -0.44 -5.81 14.84
N ILE A 14 -1.14 -6.79 14.28
CA ILE A 14 -0.55 -8.06 13.84
C ILE A 14 -0.31 -7.99 12.33
N ILE A 15 0.97 -7.98 11.94
CA ILE A 15 1.38 -8.14 10.54
C ILE A 15 1.73 -9.62 10.33
N THR A 16 0.99 -10.30 9.47
CA THR A 16 1.19 -11.72 9.19
C THR A 16 2.05 -11.97 7.95
N GLY A 17 2.51 -13.21 7.79
CA GLY A 17 3.25 -13.65 6.60
C GLY A 17 4.65 -13.05 6.49
N PHE A 18 5.14 -12.94 5.25
CA PHE A 18 6.51 -12.48 4.99
C PHE A 18 6.81 -11.09 5.57
N ASN A 19 5.87 -10.14 5.46
CA ASN A 19 6.07 -8.77 5.92
C ASN A 19 6.29 -8.68 7.44
N GLY A 20 5.55 -9.47 8.22
CA GLY A 20 5.75 -9.54 9.67
C GLY A 20 7.06 -10.24 10.03
N LEU A 21 7.36 -11.34 9.34
CA LEU A 21 8.59 -12.11 9.57
C LEU A 21 9.85 -11.29 9.29
N ILE A 22 9.90 -10.57 8.16
CA ILE A 22 11.09 -9.79 7.80
C ILE A 22 11.31 -8.59 8.74
N LEU A 23 10.23 -7.94 9.20
CA LEU A 23 10.32 -6.88 10.21
C LEU A 23 10.78 -7.43 11.57
N GLY A 24 10.27 -8.59 11.97
CA GLY A 24 10.71 -9.29 13.17
C GLY A 24 12.20 -9.68 13.10
N PHE A 25 12.62 -10.24 11.98
CA PHE A 25 14.02 -10.59 11.72
C PHE A 25 14.92 -9.35 11.75
N ALA A 26 14.54 -8.26 11.08
CA ALA A 26 15.29 -7.01 11.10
C ALA A 26 15.48 -6.50 12.53
N LYS A 27 14.40 -6.47 13.34
CA LYS A 27 14.45 -6.09 14.75
C LYS A 27 15.40 -6.97 15.57
N GLN A 28 15.36 -8.29 15.38
CA GLN A 28 16.25 -9.24 16.09
C GLN A 28 17.73 -9.05 15.73
N ASN A 29 18.01 -8.52 14.54
CA ASN A 29 19.36 -8.32 14.03
C ASN A 29 19.83 -6.85 14.10
N ASN A 30 19.14 -6.00 14.88
CA ASN A 30 19.45 -4.56 15.00
C ASN A 30 19.46 -3.81 13.66
N ILE A 31 18.61 -4.22 12.72
CA ILE A 31 18.39 -3.55 11.44
C ILE A 31 17.15 -2.68 11.57
N GLU A 32 17.28 -1.39 11.24
CA GLU A 32 16.13 -0.48 11.16
C GLU A 32 15.23 -0.86 9.97
N GLY A 33 13.95 -1.10 10.25
CA GLY A 33 12.96 -1.47 9.25
C GLY A 33 11.65 -0.73 9.48
N ILE A 34 11.00 -0.34 8.39
CA ILE A 34 9.68 0.30 8.40
C ILE A 34 8.75 -0.50 7.49
N GLY A 35 7.58 -0.88 8.00
CA GLY A 35 6.49 -1.42 7.19
C GLY A 35 5.62 -0.29 6.66
N LEU A 36 5.42 -0.24 5.34
CA LEU A 36 4.48 0.67 4.69
C LEU A 36 3.25 -0.12 4.25
N TYR A 37 2.07 0.28 4.72
CA TYR A 37 0.80 -0.39 4.46
C TYR A 37 -0.18 0.59 3.83
N GLY A 38 -0.73 0.22 2.69
CA GLY A 38 -1.83 0.96 2.05
C GLY A 38 -3.15 0.36 2.51
N GLU A 39 -4.09 1.21 2.91
CA GLU A 39 -5.44 0.76 3.24
C GLU A 39 -6.14 0.18 2.00
N LEU A 40 -6.90 -0.89 2.24
CA LEU A 40 -7.67 -1.60 1.23
C LEU A 40 -9.14 -1.55 1.63
N ASN A 41 -10.00 -1.33 0.64
CA ASN A 41 -11.46 -1.36 0.78
C ASN A 41 -11.98 -2.79 0.57
N ASP A 42 -11.46 -3.49 -0.45
CA ASP A 42 -11.77 -4.89 -0.72
C ASP A 42 -10.47 -5.64 -1.04
N PRO A 43 -9.99 -6.53 -0.15
CA PRO A 43 -8.74 -7.25 -0.35
C PRO A 43 -8.78 -8.25 -1.52
N LYS A 44 -9.97 -8.58 -2.06
CA LYS A 44 -10.11 -9.47 -3.23
C LYS A 44 -9.93 -8.73 -4.55
N VAL A 45 -9.95 -7.40 -4.52
CA VAL A 45 -9.82 -6.56 -5.70
C VAL A 45 -8.45 -5.89 -5.69
N PRO A 46 -7.68 -5.94 -6.79
CA PRO A 46 -6.45 -5.16 -6.88
C PRO A 46 -6.71 -3.65 -6.74
N GLN A 47 -6.09 -3.00 -5.74
CA GLN A 47 -6.26 -1.56 -5.50
C GLN A 47 -4.98 -0.79 -5.85
N TYR A 48 -4.83 -0.45 -7.14
CA TYR A 48 -3.63 0.20 -7.67
C TYR A 48 -3.38 1.62 -7.13
N ARG A 49 -4.43 2.33 -6.69
CA ARG A 49 -4.28 3.64 -6.02
C ARG A 49 -3.55 3.51 -4.68
N SER A 50 -3.79 2.43 -3.93
CA SER A 50 -3.08 2.15 -2.68
C SER A 50 -1.60 1.86 -2.95
N ALA A 51 -1.30 1.05 -3.98
CA ALA A 51 0.08 0.81 -4.42
C ALA A 51 0.81 2.12 -4.81
N LYS A 52 0.14 2.99 -5.58
CA LYS A 52 0.67 4.30 -5.96
C LYS A 52 0.97 5.18 -4.74
N SER A 53 0.11 5.16 -3.72
CA SER A 53 0.33 5.91 -2.47
C SER A 53 1.58 5.43 -1.71
N ILE A 54 1.81 4.11 -1.66
CA ILE A 54 3.03 3.54 -1.08
C ILE A 54 4.28 4.01 -1.84
N ILE A 55 4.28 3.96 -3.17
CA ILE A 55 5.43 4.41 -3.97
C ILE A 55 5.71 5.89 -3.72
N LYS A 56 4.69 6.76 -3.76
CA LYS A 56 4.85 8.20 -3.49
C LYS A 56 5.34 8.48 -2.08
N THR A 57 4.93 7.67 -1.10
CA THR A 57 5.43 7.78 0.27
C THR A 57 6.89 7.37 0.36
N LEU A 58 7.27 6.28 -0.31
CA LEU A 58 8.65 5.81 -0.38
C LEU A 58 9.54 6.87 -1.03
N GLU A 59 9.11 7.51 -2.13
CA GLU A 59 9.85 8.62 -2.76
C GLU A 59 10.20 9.74 -1.78
N LYS A 60 9.24 10.12 -0.93
CA LYS A 60 9.45 11.17 0.07
C LYS A 60 10.38 10.72 1.19
N LEU A 61 10.31 9.45 1.59
CA LEU A 61 11.16 8.90 2.66
C LEU A 61 12.60 8.73 2.22
N THR A 62 12.83 8.34 0.97
CA THR A 62 14.17 8.10 0.42
C THR A 62 14.76 9.32 -0.29
N TYR A 63 13.96 10.37 -0.52
CA TYR A 63 14.29 11.51 -1.36
C TYR A 63 14.67 11.12 -2.80
N GLN A 64 14.20 9.95 -3.26
CA GLN A 64 14.44 9.44 -4.60
C GLN A 64 13.17 9.49 -5.43
N LYS A 65 13.33 9.59 -6.76
CA LYS A 65 12.24 9.47 -7.72
C LYS A 65 12.22 8.05 -8.26
N PHE A 66 11.08 7.39 -8.12
CA PHE A 66 10.88 6.02 -8.65
C PHE A 66 10.23 6.03 -10.04
N GLY A 67 10.01 7.21 -10.62
CA GLY A 67 9.55 7.39 -11.98
C GLY A 67 8.05 7.69 -12.07
N ASN A 68 7.50 7.53 -13.27
CA ASN A 68 6.09 7.82 -13.52
C ASN A 68 5.20 6.69 -12.96
N THR A 69 4.11 7.07 -12.30
CA THR A 69 3.10 6.16 -11.74
C THR A 69 1.74 6.24 -12.44
N ALA A 70 1.66 6.89 -13.61
CA ALA A 70 0.42 7.04 -14.39
C ALA A 70 -0.19 5.68 -14.79
N GLU A 71 0.63 4.66 -15.01
CA GLU A 71 0.14 3.32 -15.33
C GLU A 71 -0.73 2.74 -14.19
N LEU A 72 -0.40 3.04 -12.93
CA LEU A 72 -1.20 2.62 -11.79
C LEU A 72 -2.57 3.33 -11.76
N ASP A 73 -2.69 4.55 -12.30
CA ASP A 73 -3.99 5.21 -12.44
C ASP A 73 -4.84 4.52 -13.51
N MET A 74 -4.24 4.24 -14.68
CA MET A 74 -4.93 3.53 -15.76
C MET A 74 -5.40 2.13 -15.33
N MET A 75 -4.57 1.40 -14.59
CA MET A 75 -4.95 0.10 -14.03
C MET A 75 -6.04 0.22 -12.96
N ALA A 76 -6.02 1.27 -12.13
CA ALA A 76 -7.07 1.53 -11.15
C ALA A 76 -8.42 1.75 -11.84
N GLU A 77 -8.47 2.64 -12.83
CA GLU A 77 -9.68 2.93 -13.61
C GLU A 77 -10.24 1.67 -14.27
N ALA A 78 -9.38 0.88 -14.92
CA ALA A 78 -9.79 -0.36 -15.58
C ALA A 78 -10.36 -1.42 -14.61
N VAL A 79 -9.93 -1.45 -13.35
CA VAL A 79 -10.48 -2.35 -12.33
C VAL A 79 -11.76 -1.79 -11.73
N GLU A 80 -11.79 -0.49 -11.42
CA GLU A 80 -12.95 0.21 -10.87
C GLU A 80 -14.16 0.09 -11.82
N ASP A 81 -13.94 0.26 -13.13
CA ASP A 81 -14.98 0.11 -14.16
C ASP A 81 -15.54 -1.32 -14.21
N LYS A 82 -14.68 -2.34 -14.10
CA LYS A 82 -15.09 -3.74 -14.11
C LYS A 82 -15.87 -4.11 -12.86
N VAL A 83 -15.46 -3.61 -11.70
CA VAL A 83 -16.16 -3.82 -10.43
C VAL A 83 -17.53 -3.16 -10.47
N HIS A 84 -17.62 -1.93 -10.99
CA HIS A 84 -18.89 -1.22 -11.17
C HIS A 84 -19.84 -1.95 -12.13
N THR A 85 -19.31 -2.43 -13.26
CA THR A 85 -20.09 -3.19 -14.24
C THR A 85 -20.62 -4.50 -13.65
N LYS A 86 -19.81 -5.22 -12.86
CA LYS A 86 -20.24 -6.45 -12.17
C LYS A 86 -21.36 -6.17 -11.16
N GLY A 87 -21.20 -5.14 -10.33
CA GLY A 87 -22.24 -4.75 -9.35
C GLY A 87 -23.55 -4.29 -9.98
N THR A 88 -23.55 -3.88 -11.26
CA THR A 88 -24.76 -3.48 -12.00
C THR A 88 -25.45 -4.67 -12.69
N LEU A 89 -24.73 -5.78 -12.94
CA LEU A 89 -25.28 -7.01 -13.53
C LEU A 89 -25.86 -7.97 -12.48
N ASP A 90 -25.57 -7.76 -11.20
CA ASP A 90 -26.04 -8.56 -10.07
C ASP A 90 -27.36 -8.02 -9.44
N ILE A 91 -28.09 -7.13 -10.14
CA ILE A 91 -29.43 -6.60 -9.78
C ILE A 91 -30.50 -6.91 -10.83
#